data_AF-A0A1F1ZMV4-F1
#
_entry.id   AF-A0A1F1ZMV4-F1
#
_cell.length_a   1.000
_cell.length_b   1.000
_cell.length_c   1.000
_cell.angle_alpha   90.00
_cell.angle_beta   90.00
_cell.angle_gamma   90.00
#
_symmetry.space_group_name_H-M   'P 1'
#
loop_
_entity.id
_entity.type
_entity.pdbx_description
1 polymer ?
#
loop_
_entity_poly.entity_id
_entity_poly.type
_entity_poly.pdbx_seq_one_letter_code
_entity_poly.pdbx_strand_id
1 'polypeptide(L)' 'MPNYRIKDAKQNVVQEAEFASDEKAYDWFKEESKADDSLGWGLEVEREGEWVFLDQSEGGTNTSGSDN' A
#
# COMPACT_ATOMS: atom_id res chain seq x y z
N MET A 1 -11.96 2.80 12.82
CA MET A 1 -10.54 2.70 12.48
C MET A 1 -10.51 2.21 11.03
N PRO A 2 -9.77 2.86 10.13
CA PRO A 2 -9.69 2.38 8.75
C PRO A 2 -8.98 1.01 8.70
N ASN A 3 -9.48 0.12 7.85
CA ASN A 3 -8.77 -1.11 7.50
C ASN A 3 -7.68 -0.78 6.48
N TYR A 4 -6.51 -1.36 6.64
CA TYR A 4 -5.42 -1.24 5.67
C TYR A 4 -5.06 -2.62 5.19
N ARG A 5 -4.70 -2.71 3.91
CA ARG A 5 -4.21 -3.93 3.32
C ARG A 5 -2.97 -3.69 2.50
N ILE A 6 -2.07 -4.65 2.60
CA ILE A 6 -0.85 -4.73 1.83
C ILE A 6 -1.06 -5.74 0.71
N LYS A 7 -0.74 -5.32 -0.50
CA LYS A 7 -0.68 -6.16 -1.69
C LYS A 7 0.77 -6.40 -2.08
N ASP A 8 1.09 -7.62 -2.45
CA ASP A 8 2.40 -7.96 -3.03
C ASP A 8 2.52 -7.40 -4.46
N ALA A 9 3.72 -7.55 -5.06
CA ALA A 9 3.99 -7.19 -6.46
C ALA A 9 2.98 -7.80 -7.46
N LYS A 10 2.42 -8.97 -7.16
CA LYS A 10 1.39 -9.65 -7.96
C LYS A 10 -0.04 -9.19 -7.63
N GLN A 11 -0.20 -8.10 -6.88
CA GLN A 11 -1.48 -7.54 -6.46
C GLN A 11 -2.32 -8.47 -5.58
N ASN A 12 -1.69 -9.46 -4.90
CA ASN A 12 -2.41 -10.30 -3.94
C ASN A 12 -2.36 -9.68 -2.56
N VAL A 13 -3.49 -9.71 -1.86
CA VAL A 13 -3.55 -9.30 -0.46
C VAL A 13 -2.75 -10.30 0.36
N VAL A 14 -1.63 -9.84 0.91
CA VAL A 14 -0.76 -10.65 1.77
C VAL A 14 -1.04 -10.40 3.24
N GLN A 15 -1.53 -9.21 3.57
CA GLN A 15 -1.72 -8.79 4.95
C GLN A 15 -2.79 -7.70 5.06
N GLU A 16 -3.61 -7.79 6.10
CA GLU A 16 -4.68 -6.84 6.41
C GLU A 16 -4.64 -6.52 7.90
N ALA A 17 -4.69 -5.23 8.24
CA ALA A 17 -4.67 -4.78 9.62
C ALA A 17 -5.38 -3.42 9.77
N GLU A 18 -6.05 -3.24 10.91
CA GLU A 18 -6.69 -1.97 11.28
C GLU A 18 -5.69 -1.05 11.97
N PHE A 19 -5.54 0.17 11.45
CA PHE A 19 -4.71 1.18 12.09
C PHE A 19 -5.53 2.39 12.47
N ALA A 20 -5.13 3.03 13.56
CA ALA A 20 -5.76 4.27 14.02
C ALA A 20 -5.42 5.48 13.12
N SER A 21 -4.29 5.44 12.40
CA SER A 21 -3.75 6.53 11.58
C SER A 21 -2.94 5.98 10.41
N ASP A 22 -2.90 6.74 9.30
CA ASP A 22 -2.15 6.36 8.10
C ASP A 22 -0.64 6.23 8.37
N GLU A 23 -0.07 7.03 9.28
CA GLU A 23 1.34 6.95 9.69
C GLU A 23 1.74 5.57 10.22
N LYS A 24 0.88 4.94 11.05
CA LYS A 24 1.16 3.60 11.59
C LYS A 24 1.07 2.53 10.51
N ALA A 25 0.10 2.67 9.61
CA ALA A 25 -0.04 1.77 8.47
C ALA A 25 1.17 1.88 7.52
N TYR A 26 1.70 3.09 7.36
CA TYR A 26 2.87 3.34 6.51
C TYR A 26 4.17 2.77 7.08
N ASP A 27 4.36 2.86 8.40
CA ASP A 27 5.50 2.25 9.08
C ASP A 27 5.47 0.73 8.95
N TRP A 28 4.31 0.12 9.23
CA TRP A 28 4.07 -1.31 9.02
C TRP A 28 4.30 -1.74 7.56
N PHE A 29 3.78 -0.96 6.60
CA PHE A 29 4.01 -1.22 5.18
C PHE A 29 5.49 -1.21 4.80
N LYS A 30 6.27 -0.28 5.33
CA LYS A 30 7.72 -0.22 5.11
C LYS A 30 8.47 -1.36 5.76
N GLU A 31 8.04 -1.82 6.93
CA GLU A 31 8.63 -3.00 7.57
C GLU A 31 8.34 -4.26 6.75
N GLU A 32 7.10 -4.45 6.31
CA GLU A 32 6.68 -5.64 5.57
C GLU A 32 7.27 -5.68 4.16
N SER A 33 7.25 -4.56 3.44
CA SER A 33 7.87 -4.44 2.12
C SER A 33 9.39 -4.49 2.13
N LYS A 34 10.04 -4.31 3.29
CA LYS A 34 11.49 -4.56 3.45
C LYS A 34 11.80 -6.02 3.73
N ALA A 35 10.87 -6.75 4.35
CA ALA A 35 11.05 -8.17 4.62
C ALA A 35 11.07 -8.98 3.32
N ASP A 36 10.37 -8.50 2.30
CA ASP A 36 10.34 -9.09 0.97
C ASP A 36 11.10 -8.20 -0.02
N ASP A 37 12.22 -8.67 -0.57
CA ASP A 37 13.09 -7.95 -1.53
C ASP A 37 12.39 -7.67 -2.90
N SER A 38 11.07 -7.90 -2.96
CA SER A 38 10.23 -7.70 -4.14
C SER A 38 9.76 -6.25 -4.23
N LEU A 39 10.01 -5.59 -5.36
CA LEU A 39 9.49 -4.24 -5.65
C LEU A 39 8.03 -4.31 -6.14
N GLY A 40 7.21 -3.29 -5.83
CA GLY A 40 5.84 -3.16 -6.33
C GLY A 40 4.75 -3.52 -5.32
N TRP A 41 5.04 -3.42 -4.02
CA TRP A 41 4.03 -3.60 -2.98
C TRP A 41 3.05 -2.44 -3.01
N GLY A 42 1.76 -2.69 -2.76
CA GLY A 42 0.73 -1.65 -2.70
C GLY A 42 0.07 -1.58 -1.34
N LEU A 43 -0.06 -0.38 -0.78
CA LEU A 43 -0.83 -0.10 0.42
C LEU A 43 -2.17 0.52 0.03
N GLU A 44 -3.26 -0.10 0.48
CA GLU A 44 -4.61 0.42 0.32
C GLU A 44 -5.29 0.59 1.67
N VAL A 45 -6.19 1.57 1.75
CA VAL A 45 -7.02 1.84 2.92
C VAL A 45 -8.49 1.72 2.57
N GLU A 46 -9.25 1.05 3.40
CA GLU A 46 -10.70 1.01 3.31
C GLU A 46 -11.28 2.30 3.90
N ARG A 47 -12.00 3.05 3.06
CA ARG A 47 -12.78 4.22 3.46
C ARG A 47 -14.17 4.09 2.86
N GLU A 48 -15.19 4.16 3.71
CA GLU A 48 -16.59 4.14 3.29
C GLU A 48 -17.00 2.89 2.47
N GLY A 49 -16.33 1.75 2.73
CA GLY A 49 -16.58 0.48 2.02
C GLY A 49 -15.87 0.38 0.66
N GLU A 50 -15.03 1.35 0.32
CA GLU A 50 -14.19 1.34 -0.88
C GLU A 50 -12.70 1.28 -0.50
N TRP A 51 -11.91 0.54 -1.25
CA TRP A 51 -10.46 0.46 -1.07
C TRP A 51 -9.78 1.53 -1.89
N VAL A 52 -9.16 2.48 -1.21
CA VAL A 52 -8.43 3.60 -1.80
C VAL A 52 -6.94 3.29 -1.76
N PHE A 53 -6.27 3.41 -2.89
CA PHE A 53 -4.82 3.28 -2.97
C PHE A 53 -4.13 4.46 -2.28
N LEU A 54 -3.27 4.15 -1.30
CA LEU A 54 -2.51 5.13 -0.53
C LEU A 54 -1.12 5.34 -1.12
N ASP A 55 -0.33 4.26 -1.22
CA ASP A 55 1.08 4.32 -1.60
C ASP A 55 1.55 2.96 -2.15
N GLN A 56 2.70 2.93 -2.84
CA GLN A 56 3.38 1.69 -3.24
C GLN A 56 4.86 1.75 -2.90
N SER A 57 5.46 0.60 -2.54
CA SER A 57 6.90 0.52 -2.38
C SER A 57 7.56 0.81 -3.72
N GLU A 58 8.61 1.63 -3.71
CA GLU A 58 9.20 2.24 -4.91
C GLU A 58 9.65 1.18 -5.93
N GLY A 59 8.72 0.83 -6.81
CA GLY A 59 8.86 -0.12 -7.89
C GLY A 59 7.98 0.33 -9.05
N GLY A 60 8.36 1.45 -9.67
CA GLY A 60 7.71 1.98 -10.86
C GLY A 60 7.10 3.35 -10.62
N THR A 61 7.82 4.35 -11.09
CA THR A 61 7.28 5.60 -11.62
C THR A 61 5.96 5.38 -12.36
N ASN A 62 4.83 5.52 -11.68
CA ASN A 62 3.60 5.91 -12.34
C ASN A 62 3.63 7.43 -12.46
N THR A 63 4.49 7.91 -13.36
CA THR A 63 4.32 9.21 -14.02
C THR A 63 3.06 9.13 -14.87
N SER A 64 1.89 9.12 -14.24
CA SER A 64 0.63 9.44 -14.92
C SER A 64 0.21 10.85 -14.51
N GLY A 65 0.99 11.78 -15.03
CA GLY A 65 0.65 13.18 -15.29
C GLY A 65 1.52 13.54 -16.51
N SER A 66 1.08 13.18 -17.71
CA SER A 66 0.55 14.14 -18.67
C SER A 66 1.46 15.37 -18.85
N ASP A 67 2.23 15.43 -19.94
CA ASP A 67 2.01 16.47 -20.94
C ASP A 67 2.59 16.06 -22.31
N ASN A 68 1.86 16.51 -23.33
CA ASN A 68 1.95 16.34 -24.78
C ASN A 68 3.33 16.55 -25.43
#